data_AF-A0A3B8HGN6-F1
#
_entry.id   AF-A0A3B8HGN6-F1
#
_cell.length_a   1.000
_cell.length_b   1.000
_cell.length_c   1.000
_cell.angle_alpha   90.00
_cell.angle_beta   90.00
_cell.angle_gamma   90.00
#
_symmetry.space_group_name_H-M   'P 1'
#
loop_
_entity.id
_entity.type
_entity.pdbx_description
1 polymer ?
#
loop_
_entity_poly.entity_id
_entity_poly.type
_entity_poly.pdbx_seq_one_letter_code
_entity_poly.pdbx_strand_id
1 'polypeptide(L)'
;MKKDIWRQIANILSVALALTVNILASTLPLNGQNTGEISDRFQVFFVPAGYVFAIWGVIYIGWIAFAVYQALPAQKESPRLRKLGYLFALSGLFNAAWLFCWHYNQFALSVLVMLGLLGLL
;
A
#
# COMPACT_ATOMS: atom_id res chain seq x y z
N MET A 1 26.55 4.98 3.42
CA MET A 1 26.40 4.14 4.63
C MET A 1 25.23 4.54 5.54
N LYS A 2 25.25 5.63 6.34
CA LYS A 2 24.11 5.97 7.24
C LYS A 2 22.80 6.25 6.50
N LYS A 3 22.85 6.99 5.38
CA LYS A 3 21.68 7.29 4.55
C LYS A 3 21.01 6.05 3.95
N ASP A 4 21.79 5.00 3.65
CA ASP A 4 21.27 3.75 3.09
C ASP A 4 20.48 2.95 4.12
N ILE A 5 20.90 2.99 5.39
CA ILE A 5 20.20 2.34 6.50
C ILE A 5 18.83 3.01 6.74
N TRP A 6 18.79 4.35 6.75
CA TRP A 6 17.53 5.08 6.92
C TRP A 6 16.53 4.81 5.79
N ARG A 7 17.00 4.71 4.54
CA ARG A 7 16.17 4.27 3.41
C ARG A 7 15.61 2.87 3.65
N GLN A 8 16.44 1.93 4.06
CA GLN A 8 16.01 0.55 4.32
C GLN A 8 14.95 0.48 5.41
N ILE A 9 15.16 1.20 6.51
CA ILE A 9 14.20 1.30 7.62
C ILE A 9 12.89 1.92 7.13
N ALA A 10 12.94 3.03 6.40
CA ALA A 10 11.76 3.70 5.89
C ALA A 10 10.92 2.80 4.97
N ASN A 11 11.56 2.03 4.08
CA ASN A 11 10.86 1.09 3.21
C ASN A 11 10.21 -0.05 4.00
N ILE A 12 10.90 -0.62 5.00
CA ILE A 12 10.34 -1.67 5.86
C ILE A 12 9.14 -1.14 6.64
N LEU A 13 9.27 0.03 7.28
CA LEU A 13 8.18 0.65 8.03
C LEU A 13 6.99 0.97 7.12
N SER A 14 7.25 1.41 5.89
CA SER A 14 6.20 1.67 4.91
C SER A 14 5.46 0.39 4.51
N VAL A 15 6.17 -0.72 4.25
CA VAL A 15 5.51 -2.03 4.00
C VAL A 15 4.70 -2.47 5.21
N ALA A 16 5.27 -2.38 6.42
CA ALA A 16 4.59 -2.78 7.64
C ALA A 16 3.31 -1.97 7.86
N LEU A 17 3.39 -0.65 7.68
CA LEU A 17 2.23 0.24 7.75
C LEU A 17 1.18 -0.11 6.70
N ALA A 18 1.56 -0.21 5.43
CA ALA A 18 0.64 -0.49 4.33
C ALA A 18 -0.07 -1.83 4.56
N LEU A 19 0.67 -2.90 4.87
CA LEU A 19 0.09 -4.21 5.18
C LEU A 19 -0.87 -4.13 6.36
N THR A 20 -0.47 -3.47 7.45
CA THR A 20 -1.31 -3.31 8.64
C THR A 20 -2.63 -2.63 8.27
N VAL A 21 -2.57 -1.49 7.57
CA VAL A 21 -3.77 -0.72 7.22
C VAL A 21 -4.66 -1.49 6.25
N ASN A 22 -4.11 -2.23 5.27
CA ASN A 22 -4.90 -3.05 4.35
C ASN A 22 -5.59 -4.22 5.07
N ILE A 23 -4.87 -4.91 5.96
CA ILE A 23 -5.43 -5.98 6.76
C ILE A 23 -6.53 -5.42 7.66
N LEU A 24 -6.27 -4.31 8.36
CA LEU A 24 -7.28 -3.64 9.18
C LEU A 24 -8.49 -3.28 8.33
N ALA A 25 -8.34 -2.59 7.21
CA ALA A 25 -9.42 -2.21 6.30
C ALA A 25 -10.30 -3.38 5.79
N SER A 26 -9.77 -4.60 5.82
CA SER A 26 -10.48 -5.80 5.40
C SER A 26 -11.05 -6.62 6.57
N THR A 27 -10.49 -6.50 7.77
CA THR A 27 -10.79 -7.36 8.93
C THR A 27 -11.43 -6.62 10.10
N LEU A 28 -10.99 -5.40 10.39
CA LEU A 28 -11.64 -4.48 11.31
C LEU A 28 -12.47 -3.50 10.48
N PRO A 29 -13.78 -3.36 10.73
CA PRO A 29 -14.59 -2.39 10.00
C PRO A 29 -14.12 -0.96 10.35
N LEU A 30 -13.16 -0.44 9.58
CA LEU A 30 -12.66 0.92 9.72
C LEU A 30 -13.86 1.86 9.46
N ASN A 31 -14.14 2.75 10.40
CA ASN A 31 -15.36 3.57 10.38
C ASN A 31 -16.67 2.74 10.29
N GLY A 32 -16.68 1.53 10.88
CA GLY A 32 -17.85 0.66 10.91
C GLY A 32 -18.22 0.03 9.56
N GLN A 33 -17.33 0.09 8.56
CA GLN A 33 -17.57 -0.41 7.21
C GLN A 33 -16.35 -1.22 6.75
N ASN A 34 -16.57 -2.22 5.91
CA ASN A 34 -15.51 -2.91 5.18
C ASN A 34 -15.35 -2.33 3.76
N THR A 35 -14.15 -2.43 3.20
CA THR A 35 -13.84 -2.06 1.81
C THR A 35 -14.83 -2.67 0.80
N GLY A 36 -15.17 -3.95 0.97
CA GLY A 36 -16.13 -4.66 0.11
C GLY A 36 -17.56 -4.13 0.24
N GLU A 37 -18.03 -3.91 1.47
CA GLU A 37 -19.36 -3.36 1.75
C GLU A 37 -19.54 -1.96 1.14
N ILE A 38 -18.50 -1.12 1.20
CA ILE A 38 -18.53 0.20 0.57
C ILE A 38 -18.70 0.07 -0.94
N SER A 39 -18.00 -0.88 -1.57
CA SER A 39 -18.10 -1.17 -3.00
C SER A 39 -19.49 -1.68 -3.39
N ASP A 40 -20.07 -2.60 -2.62
CA ASP A 40 -21.37 -3.24 -2.92
C ASP A 40 -22.56 -2.27 -2.86
N ARG A 41 -22.41 -1.14 -2.14
CA ARG A 41 -23.41 -0.05 -2.14
C ARG A 41 -23.55 0.64 -3.49
N PHE A 42 -22.53 0.57 -4.34
CA PHE A 42 -22.56 1.15 -5.67
C PHE A 42 -22.83 0.07 -6.70
N GLN A 43 -23.97 0.18 -7.40
CA GLN A 43 -24.30 -0.73 -8.49
C GLN A 43 -23.51 -0.34 -9.73
N VAL A 44 -22.30 -0.89 -9.84
CA VAL A 44 -21.39 -0.62 -10.96
C VAL A 44 -21.23 -1.88 -11.81
N PHE A 45 -21.46 -1.76 -13.13
CA PHE A 45 -21.44 -2.91 -14.06
C PHE A 45 -20.06 -3.58 -14.20
N PHE A 46 -19.02 -2.98 -13.65
CA PHE A 46 -17.63 -3.41 -13.76
C PHE A 46 -16.98 -3.73 -12.41
N VAL A 47 -17.76 -3.90 -11.33
CA VAL A 47 -17.21 -4.46 -10.08
C VAL A 47 -16.73 -5.89 -10.36
N PRO A 48 -15.44 -6.21 -10.14
CA PRO A 48 -14.94 -7.56 -10.35
C PRO A 48 -15.60 -8.55 -9.38
N ALA A 49 -15.67 -9.82 -9.79
CA ALA A 49 -16.10 -10.88 -8.89
C ALA A 49 -15.20 -10.97 -7.64
N GLY A 50 -15.76 -11.35 -6.48
CA GLY A 50 -15.07 -11.34 -5.19
C GLY A 50 -13.70 -12.04 -5.16
N TYR A 51 -13.51 -13.11 -5.94
CA TYR A 51 -12.23 -13.83 -6.01
C TYR A 51 -11.10 -12.99 -6.64
N VAL A 52 -11.43 -11.97 -7.45
CA VAL A 52 -10.44 -11.09 -8.09
C VAL A 52 -9.65 -10.31 -7.03
N PHE A 53 -10.26 -10.01 -5.89
CA PHE A 53 -9.58 -9.37 -4.76
C PHE A 53 -8.52 -10.27 -4.10
N ALA A 54 -8.46 -11.57 -4.40
CA ALA A 54 -7.37 -12.44 -3.95
C ALA A 54 -6.00 -12.00 -4.50
N ILE A 55 -5.95 -11.18 -5.57
CA ILE A 55 -4.72 -10.59 -6.09
C ILE A 55 -3.94 -9.81 -5.02
N TRP A 56 -4.64 -9.21 -4.06
CA TRP A 56 -4.02 -8.49 -2.96
C TRP A 56 -3.10 -9.37 -2.13
N GLY A 57 -3.44 -10.65 -1.94
CA GLY A 57 -2.56 -11.60 -1.26
C GLY A 57 -1.21 -11.77 -1.99
N VAL A 58 -1.23 -11.85 -3.32
CA VAL A 58 -0.01 -11.94 -4.14
C VAL A 58 0.80 -10.65 -4.03
N ILE A 59 0.13 -9.48 -4.06
CA ILE A 59 0.78 -8.17 -3.89
C ILE A 59 1.44 -8.06 -2.52
N TYR A 60 0.76 -8.49 -1.45
CA TYR A 60 1.29 -8.47 -0.09
C TYR A 60 2.53 -9.35 0.05
N ILE A 61 2.51 -10.55 -0.51
CA ILE A 61 3.70 -11.43 -0.57
C ILE A 61 4.84 -10.73 -1.30
N GLY A 62 4.55 -10.09 -2.45
CA GLY A 62 5.54 -9.31 -3.20
C GLY A 62 6.15 -8.17 -2.38
N TRP A 63 5.35 -7.44 -1.62
CA TRP A 63 5.84 -6.36 -0.74
C TRP A 63 6.72 -6.89 0.39
N ILE A 64 6.34 -8.02 1.03
CA ILE A 64 7.15 -8.66 2.06
C ILE A 64 8.48 -9.13 1.46
N ALA A 65 8.44 -9.82 0.32
CA ALA A 65 9.64 -10.28 -0.38
C ALA A 65 10.57 -9.11 -0.74
N PHE A 66 10.02 -7.99 -1.20
CA PHE A 66 10.78 -6.78 -1.47
C PHE A 66 11.39 -6.18 -0.19
N ALA A 67 10.62 -6.07 0.89
CA ALA A 67 11.10 -5.53 2.17
C ALA A 67 12.27 -6.35 2.72
N VAL A 68 12.20 -7.69 2.62
CA VAL A 68 13.29 -8.60 2.97
C VAL A 68 14.47 -8.38 2.02
N TYR A 69 14.25 -8.47 0.70
CA TYR A 69 15.30 -8.35 -0.30
C TYR A 69 16.11 -7.06 -0.16
N GLN A 70 15.44 -5.92 -0.03
CA GLN A 70 16.12 -4.63 0.07
C GLN A 70 16.86 -4.44 1.42
N ALA A 71 16.50 -5.20 2.46
CA ALA A 71 17.13 -5.16 3.78
C ALA A 71 18.43 -5.99 3.85
N LEU A 72 18.68 -6.89 2.88
CA LEU A 72 19.90 -7.70 2.87
C LEU A 72 21.16 -6.80 2.82
N PRO A 73 22.24 -7.15 3.56
CA PRO A 73 23.49 -6.40 3.55
C PRO A 73 24.07 -6.21 2.14
N ALA A 74 23.94 -7.24 1.30
CA ALA A 74 24.40 -7.23 -0.10
C ALA A 74 23.68 -6.18 -0.97
N GLN A 75 22.47 -5.77 -0.59
CA GLN A 75 21.64 -4.83 -1.34
C GLN A 75 21.76 -3.39 -0.84
N LYS A 76 22.49 -3.16 0.26
CA LYS A 76 22.62 -1.85 0.91
C LYS A 76 23.10 -0.74 -0.02
N GLU A 77 24.08 -1.04 -0.86
CA GLU A 77 24.70 -0.09 -1.77
C GLU A 77 24.22 -0.20 -3.22
N SER A 78 23.22 -1.03 -3.49
CA SER A 78 22.67 -1.24 -4.82
C SER A 78 22.22 0.08 -5.46
N PRO A 79 22.78 0.47 -6.61
CA PRO A 79 22.39 1.71 -7.30
C PRO A 79 20.91 1.73 -7.68
N ARG A 80 20.32 0.57 -7.99
CA ARG A 80 18.89 0.44 -8.32
C ARG A 80 18.01 0.79 -7.12
N LEU A 81 18.32 0.27 -5.94
CA LEU A 81 17.57 0.55 -4.71
C LEU A 81 17.80 1.98 -4.19
N ARG A 82 18.99 2.54 -4.44
CA ARG A 82 19.26 3.96 -4.19
C ARG A 82 18.41 4.86 -5.07
N LYS A 83 18.22 4.52 -6.36
CA LYS A 83 17.38 5.26 -7.30
C LYS A 83 15.90 5.22 -6.91
N LEU A 84 15.41 4.06 -6.45
CA LEU A 84 14.05 3.93 -5.89
C LEU A 84 13.89 4.80 -4.63
N GLY A 85 14.93 4.86 -3.81
CA GLY A 85 15.01 5.84 -2.72
C GLY A 85 13.87 5.71 -1.71
N TYR A 86 13.24 6.85 -1.40
CA TYR A 86 12.09 6.96 -0.50
C TYR A 86 10.75 6.98 -1.25
N LEU A 87 10.74 6.88 -2.59
CA LEU A 87 9.50 6.89 -3.38
C LEU A 87 8.60 5.71 -3.01
N PHE A 88 9.21 4.53 -2.82
CA PHE A 88 8.50 3.36 -2.33
C PHE A 88 7.94 3.56 -0.92
N ALA A 89 8.71 4.21 -0.02
CA ALA A 89 8.21 4.52 1.31
C ALA A 89 6.99 5.46 1.25
N LEU A 90 7.03 6.45 0.35
CA LEU A 90 5.93 7.39 0.13
C LEU A 90 4.70 6.70 -0.50
N SER A 91 4.89 5.75 -1.43
CA SER A 91 3.76 5.00 -2.02
C SER A 91 3.00 4.22 -0.95
N GLY A 92 3.66 3.61 0.03
CA GLY A 92 2.97 2.94 1.15
C GLY A 92 2.17 3.90 2.04
N LEU A 93 2.62 5.15 2.19
CA LEU A 93 1.84 6.19 2.90
C LEU A 93 0.58 6.56 2.12
N PHE A 94 0.70 6.78 0.81
CA PHE A 94 -0.46 7.01 -0.06
C PHE A 94 -1.41 5.81 -0.07
N ASN A 95 -0.86 4.59 -0.06
CA ASN A 95 -1.62 3.35 0.03
C ASN A 95 -2.44 3.27 1.33
N ALA A 96 -1.86 3.64 2.47
CA ALA A 96 -2.62 3.73 3.73
C ALA A 96 -3.66 4.86 3.69
N ALA A 97 -3.29 6.04 3.18
CA ALA A 97 -4.12 7.23 3.19
C ALA A 97 -5.40 7.08 2.36
N TRP A 98 -5.35 6.45 1.18
CA TRP A 98 -6.56 6.29 0.36
C TRP A 98 -7.58 5.38 1.04
N LEU A 99 -7.13 4.36 1.77
CA LEU A 99 -8.02 3.46 2.52
C LEU A 99 -8.77 4.22 3.60
N PHE A 100 -8.11 5.10 4.35
CA PHE A 100 -8.82 5.98 5.28
C PHE A 100 -9.83 6.87 4.54
N CYS A 101 -9.43 7.54 3.46
CA CYS A 101 -10.36 8.38 2.69
C CYS A 101 -11.58 7.58 2.19
N TRP A 102 -11.35 6.35 1.73
CA TRP A 102 -12.39 5.42 1.27
C TRP A 102 -13.36 5.05 2.39
N HIS A 103 -12.86 4.63 3.55
CA HIS A 103 -13.69 4.20 4.69
C HIS A 103 -14.45 5.35 5.34
N TYR A 104 -13.93 6.57 5.27
CA TYR A 104 -14.63 7.79 5.69
C TYR A 104 -15.55 8.38 4.61
N ASN A 105 -15.79 7.65 3.51
CA ASN A 105 -16.68 8.05 2.40
C ASN A 105 -16.26 9.35 1.71
N GLN A 106 -14.99 9.75 1.82
CA GLN A 106 -14.41 10.91 1.15
C GLN A 106 -13.93 10.51 -0.25
N PHE A 107 -14.84 10.08 -1.13
CA PHE A 107 -14.50 9.44 -2.40
C PHE A 107 -13.65 10.32 -3.34
N ALA A 108 -13.99 11.60 -3.50
CA ALA A 108 -13.23 12.51 -4.35
C ALA A 108 -11.77 12.66 -3.86
N LEU A 109 -11.59 12.78 -2.54
CA LEU A 109 -10.26 12.81 -1.94
C LEU A 109 -9.53 11.46 -2.11
N SER A 110 -10.24 10.34 -1.93
CA SER A 110 -9.70 9.00 -2.16
C SER A 110 -9.14 8.86 -3.58
N VAL A 111 -9.87 9.34 -4.59
CA VAL A 111 -9.41 9.36 -5.99
C VAL A 111 -8.16 10.22 -6.16
N LEU A 112 -8.10 11.42 -5.58
CA LEU A 112 -6.90 12.27 -5.64
C LEU A 112 -5.68 11.57 -5.02
N VAL A 113 -5.86 10.89 -3.89
CA VAL A 113 -4.80 10.11 -3.25
C VAL A 113 -4.40 8.91 -4.11
N MET A 114 -5.35 8.20 -4.73
CA MET A 114 -5.03 7.10 -5.66
C MET A 114 -4.24 7.57 -6.89
N LEU A 115 -4.56 8.75 -7.45
CA LEU A 115 -3.78 9.34 -8.54
C LEU A 115 -2.37 9.71 -8.09
N GLY A 116 -2.21 10.22 -6.87
CA GLY A 116 -0.91 10.43 -6.26
C GLY A 116 -0.12 9.13 -6.08
N LEU A 117 -0.78 8.06 -5.63
CA LEU A 117 -0.18 6.72 -5.55
C LEU A 117 0.29 6.24 -6.93
N LEU A 118 -0.54 6.43 -7.97
CA LEU A 118 -0.22 6.05 -9.34
C LEU A 118 1.00 6.80 -9.87
N GLY A 119 1.14 8.08 -9.56
CA GLY A 119 2.32 8.87 -9.94
C GLY A 119 3.62 8.48 -9.22
N LEU A 120 3.54 7.68 -8.15
CA LEU A 120 4.68 7.19 -7.37
C LEU A 120 5.13 5.78 -7.74
N LEU A 121 4.38 5.07 -8.60
CA LEU A 121 4.74 3.77 -9.17
C LEU A 121 5.78 3.93 -10.28
#